data_AF-A0A165TJR4-F1
#
_entry.id   AF-A0A165TJR4-F1
#
_cell.length_a   1.000
_cell.length_b   1.000
_cell.length_c   1.000
_cell.angle_alpha   90.00
_cell.angle_beta   90.00
_cell.angle_gamma   90.00
#
_symmetry.space_group_name_H-M   'P 1'
#
loop_
_entity.id
_entity.type
_entity.pdbx_description
1 polymer ?
#
loop_
_entity_poly.entity_id
_entity_poly.type
_entity_poly.pdbx_seq_one_letter_code
_entity_poly.pdbx_strand_id
1 'polypeptide(L)'
;MNLREVINMIDPATASNDWVDLEEIASELGLYGGRFCVESSRISEAWVSKSLCTDTWVGMKAFYLDGEFALLSYQSARKSSVGYHWASPETKAKVFAYLVSLTAAADEDTTSYIDFEADMGEGYKLSYGFELLTDTVILESTGQRVAVVRRPRINAPSSEWSDIDVKMPDGQVATVSLPDDCLVPYGE
;
A
#
# COMPACT_ATOMS: atom_id res chain seq x y z
N MET A 1 -8.07 -30.60 19.25
CA MET A 1 -7.02 -30.42 18.24
C MET A 1 -6.04 -29.40 18.76
N ASN A 2 -4.75 -29.70 18.79
CA ASN A 2 -3.69 -28.79 19.22
C ASN A 2 -3.02 -28.10 18.03
N LEU A 3 -2.24 -27.04 18.26
CA LEU A 3 -1.62 -26.25 17.18
C LEU A 3 -0.67 -27.08 16.30
N ARG A 4 0.05 -28.03 16.91
CA ARG A 4 0.96 -28.93 16.18
C ARG A 4 0.18 -29.85 15.22
N GLU A 5 -0.98 -30.34 15.65
CA GLU A 5 -1.88 -31.12 14.79
C GLU A 5 -2.38 -30.28 13.61
N VAL A 6 -2.75 -29.02 13.85
CA VAL A 6 -3.18 -28.09 12.78
C VAL A 6 -2.05 -27.85 11.78
N ILE A 7 -0.83 -27.57 12.25
CA ILE A 7 0.33 -27.35 11.38
C ILE A 7 0.63 -28.61 10.55
N ASN A 8 0.58 -29.79 11.17
CA ASN A 8 0.82 -31.05 10.48
C ASN A 8 -0.27 -31.42 9.45
N MET A 9 -1.45 -30.78 9.51
CA MET A 9 -2.50 -30.93 8.50
C MET A 9 -2.30 -30.03 7.28
N ILE A 10 -1.44 -29.01 7.39
CA ILE A 10 -1.08 -28.16 6.26
C ILE A 10 -0.17 -28.97 5.36
N ASP A 11 -0.61 -29.24 4.13
CA ASP A 11 0.23 -29.87 3.13
C ASP A 11 1.34 -28.88 2.73
N PRO A 12 2.62 -29.16 3.03
CA PRO A 12 3.71 -28.27 2.64
C PRO A 12 3.81 -28.09 1.12
N ALA A 13 3.25 -29.01 0.31
CA ALA A 13 3.18 -28.86 -1.15
C ALA A 13 2.21 -27.75 -1.60
N THR A 14 1.32 -27.31 -0.70
CA THR A 14 0.46 -26.14 -0.94
C THR A 14 1.15 -24.83 -0.56
N ALA A 15 2.34 -24.89 0.07
CA ALA A 15 3.11 -23.71 0.37
C ALA A 15 3.69 -23.14 -0.92
N SER A 16 3.30 -21.92 -1.28
CA SER A 16 3.84 -21.23 -2.44
C SER A 16 5.02 -20.38 -2.03
N ASN A 17 6.02 -20.32 -2.90
CA ASN A 17 7.14 -19.38 -2.85
C ASN A 17 7.01 -18.29 -3.93
N ASP A 18 5.93 -18.28 -4.72
CA ASP A 18 5.78 -17.41 -5.88
C ASP A 18 5.66 -15.94 -5.47
N TRP A 19 4.96 -15.66 -4.36
CA TRP A 19 4.80 -14.30 -3.86
C TRP A 19 4.55 -14.29 -2.34
N VAL A 20 5.61 -14.45 -1.57
CA VAL A 20 5.58 -14.23 -0.12
C VAL A 20 5.93 -12.77 0.15
N ASP A 21 5.02 -12.04 0.79
CA ASP A 21 5.30 -10.68 1.25
C ASP A 21 6.27 -10.72 2.44
N LEU A 22 7.56 -10.57 2.13
CA LEU A 22 8.63 -10.56 3.12
C LEU A 22 8.72 -9.25 3.89
N GLU A 23 8.13 -8.15 3.40
CA GLU A 23 8.17 -6.85 4.06
C GLU A 23 7.39 -6.88 5.38
N GLU A 24 6.27 -7.60 5.40
CA GLU A 24 5.49 -7.85 6.61
C GLU A 24 6.33 -8.57 7.70
N ILE A 25 7.03 -9.66 7.33
CA ILE A 25 7.88 -10.42 8.27
C ILE A 25 9.08 -9.60 8.72
N ALA A 26 9.68 -8.85 7.80
CA ALA A 26 10.81 -7.96 8.07
C ALA A 26 10.44 -6.86 9.06
N SER A 27 9.25 -6.26 8.90
CA SER A 27 8.74 -5.21 9.79
C SER A 27 8.56 -5.70 11.23
N GLU A 28 8.06 -6.92 11.44
CA GLU A 28 7.99 -7.56 12.77
C GLU A 28 9.37 -7.72 13.42
N LEU A 29 10.41 -7.86 12.60
CA LEU A 29 11.79 -7.97 13.04
C LEU A 29 12.51 -6.61 13.15
N GLY A 30 11.80 -5.50 12.92
CA GLY A 30 12.37 -4.15 12.93
C GLY A 30 13.23 -3.83 11.71
N LEU A 31 13.12 -4.62 10.64
CA LEU A 31 13.80 -4.40 9.37
C LEU A 31 12.86 -3.62 8.44
N TYR A 32 13.03 -2.30 8.42
CA TYR A 32 12.23 -1.40 7.58
C TYR A 32 13.01 -0.97 6.33
N GLY A 33 12.29 -0.75 5.22
CA GLY A 33 12.87 -0.17 4.00
C GLY A 33 13.83 -1.09 3.24
N GLY A 34 13.89 -2.37 3.59
CA GLY A 34 14.60 -3.35 2.78
C GLY A 34 13.84 -3.61 1.48
N ARG A 35 14.55 -3.70 0.36
CA ARG A 35 13.98 -4.19 -0.91
C ARG A 35 13.80 -5.70 -0.82
N PHE A 36 12.74 -6.14 -0.15
CA PHE A 36 12.43 -7.56 -0.01
C PHE A 36 11.70 -8.15 -1.23
N CYS A 37 11.67 -7.42 -2.35
CA CYS A 37 11.01 -7.78 -3.62
C CYS A 37 11.73 -8.87 -4.41
N VAL A 38 12.61 -9.64 -3.78
CA VAL A 38 13.29 -10.76 -4.44
C VAL A 38 12.33 -11.94 -4.40
N GLU A 39 12.14 -12.65 -5.53
CA GLU A 39 11.55 -14.00 -5.51
C GLU A 39 12.31 -14.83 -4.47
N SER A 40 11.70 -14.99 -3.30
CA SER A 40 12.34 -15.62 -2.17
C SER A 40 12.17 -17.12 -2.29
N SER A 41 13.17 -17.77 -2.86
CA SER A 41 13.17 -19.23 -3.02
C SER A 41 13.14 -20.00 -1.70
N ARG A 42 13.50 -19.39 -0.57
CA ARG A 42 13.71 -20.09 0.72
C ARG A 42 12.56 -19.97 1.71
N ILE A 43 11.82 -18.85 1.68
CA ILE A 43 10.62 -18.71 2.50
C ILE A 43 9.40 -19.04 1.66
N SER A 44 8.55 -19.92 2.16
CA SER A 44 7.25 -20.24 1.57
C SER A 44 6.12 -20.00 2.58
N GLU A 45 4.91 -19.75 2.07
CA GLU A 45 3.72 -19.57 2.90
C GLU A 45 2.59 -20.52 2.50
N ALA A 46 1.81 -20.96 3.48
CA ALA A 46 0.59 -21.74 3.27
C ALA A 46 -0.54 -21.20 4.14
N TRP A 47 -1.75 -21.14 3.59
CA TRP A 47 -2.94 -20.73 4.33
C TRP A 47 -3.38 -21.82 5.31
N VAL A 48 -3.48 -21.46 6.59
CA VAL A 48 -4.10 -22.29 7.63
C VAL A 48 -5.60 -22.03 7.69
N SER A 49 -5.98 -20.76 7.58
CA SER A 49 -7.36 -20.32 7.44
C SER A 49 -7.39 -19.08 6.56
N LYS A 50 -8.35 -19.00 5.65
CA LYS A 50 -8.43 -17.93 4.67
C LYS A 50 -9.86 -17.41 4.57
N SER A 51 -10.05 -16.11 4.68
CA SER A 51 -11.33 -15.43 4.47
C SER A 51 -11.12 -14.14 3.68
N LEU A 52 -12.14 -13.70 2.95
CA LEU A 52 -12.10 -12.45 2.20
C LEU A 52 -12.73 -11.33 3.05
N CYS A 53 -11.95 -10.29 3.36
CA CYS A 53 -12.41 -9.09 4.05
C CYS A 53 -12.41 -7.92 3.04
N THR A 54 -13.60 -7.59 2.53
CA THR A 54 -13.79 -6.63 1.41
C THR A 54 -13.05 -7.09 0.15
N ASP A 55 -11.82 -6.64 -0.04
CA ASP A 55 -10.96 -6.79 -1.21
C ASP A 55 -9.60 -7.42 -0.83
N THR A 56 -9.42 -7.88 0.41
CA THR A 56 -8.16 -8.45 0.91
C THR A 56 -8.37 -9.82 1.54
N TRP A 57 -7.51 -10.78 1.21
CA TRP A 57 -7.48 -12.09 1.88
C TRP A 57 -6.83 -11.96 3.25
N VAL A 58 -7.55 -12.35 4.29
CA VAL A 58 -7.10 -12.34 5.68
C VAL A 58 -7.24 -13.73 6.29
N GLY A 59 -6.77 -13.91 7.52
CA GLY A 59 -6.82 -15.18 8.23
C GLY A 59 -5.46 -15.54 8.82
N MET A 60 -5.14 -16.82 8.80
CA MET A 60 -3.91 -17.36 9.39
C MET A 60 -3.04 -17.99 8.31
N LYS A 61 -1.76 -17.64 8.31
CA LYS A 61 -0.74 -18.20 7.41
C LYS A 61 0.36 -18.89 8.22
N ALA A 62 0.82 -20.03 7.74
CA ALA A 62 2.03 -20.69 8.22
C ALA A 62 3.17 -20.40 7.24
N PHE A 63 4.32 -20.03 7.77
CA PHE A 63 5.51 -19.77 6.98
C PHE A 63 6.57 -20.82 7.27
N TYR A 64 7.37 -21.12 6.27
CA TYR A 64 8.44 -22.10 6.33
C TYR A 64 9.73 -21.44 5.83
N LEU A 65 10.86 -21.78 6.44
CA LEU A 65 12.20 -21.44 5.95
C LEU A 65 12.91 -22.73 5.57
N ASP A 66 13.28 -22.89 4.30
CA ASP A 66 13.87 -24.11 3.76
C ASP A 66 13.02 -25.37 4.04
N GLY A 67 11.69 -25.21 4.05
CA GLY A 67 10.74 -26.29 4.36
C GLY A 67 10.55 -26.57 5.85
N GLU A 68 11.29 -25.93 6.75
CA GLU A 68 11.07 -26.02 8.20
C GLU A 68 10.05 -24.99 8.67
N PHE A 69 9.09 -25.39 9.51
CA PHE A 69 8.08 -24.48 10.06
C PHE A 69 8.73 -23.33 10.84
N ALA A 70 8.45 -22.09 10.42
CA ALA A 70 9.10 -20.90 10.92
C ALA A 70 8.23 -20.12 11.91
N LEU A 71 7.03 -19.73 11.47
CA LEU A 71 6.11 -18.90 12.24
C LEU A 71 4.67 -19.04 11.73
N LEU A 72 3.72 -18.57 12.54
CA LEU A 72 2.34 -18.27 12.12
C LEU A 72 2.09 -16.77 12.13
N SER A 73 1.39 -16.27 11.12
CA SER A 73 0.77 -14.96 11.17
C SER A 73 -0.74 -15.08 11.31
N TYR A 74 -1.37 -14.09 11.93
CA TYR A 74 -2.82 -13.98 12.02
C TYR A 74 -3.26 -12.53 11.81
N GLN A 75 -4.22 -12.35 10.89
CA GLN A 75 -4.90 -11.09 10.65
C GLN A 75 -6.41 -11.33 10.62
N SER A 76 -7.15 -10.58 11.45
CA SER A 76 -8.60 -10.76 11.59
C SER A 76 -9.42 -9.98 10.56
N ALA A 77 -8.89 -8.88 10.02
CA ALA A 77 -9.55 -8.00 9.06
C ALA A 77 -8.51 -7.17 8.28
N ARG A 78 -8.86 -6.64 7.10
CA ARG A 78 -7.94 -5.89 6.22
C ARG A 78 -7.19 -4.76 6.94
N LYS A 79 -7.84 -4.08 7.88
CA LYS A 79 -7.31 -2.92 8.60
C LYS A 79 -6.86 -3.24 10.04
N SER A 80 -6.74 -4.51 10.40
CA SER A 80 -6.19 -4.90 11.69
C SER A 80 -4.71 -5.25 11.58
N SER A 81 -3.99 -5.08 12.69
CA SER A 81 -2.59 -5.49 12.80
C SER A 81 -2.45 -6.99 12.59
N VAL A 82 -1.33 -7.38 11.99
CA VAL A 82 -0.91 -8.78 11.88
C VAL A 82 -0.19 -9.17 13.17
N GLY A 83 -0.60 -10.27 13.79
CA GLY A 83 0.12 -10.87 14.91
C GLY A 83 1.03 -11.99 14.43
N TYR A 84 2.24 -12.11 15.01
CA TYR A 84 3.21 -13.13 14.66
C TYR A 84 3.53 -14.05 15.85
N HIS A 85 3.64 -15.35 15.58
CA HIS A 85 3.98 -16.37 16.56
C HIS A 85 5.09 -17.26 16.01
N TRP A 86 6.30 -17.06 16.54
CA TRP A 86 7.51 -17.77 16.12
C TRP A 86 7.57 -19.19 16.71
N ALA A 87 8.06 -20.14 15.92
CA ALA A 87 8.25 -21.52 16.37
C ALA A 87 9.25 -21.62 17.53
N SER A 88 10.34 -20.85 17.46
CA SER A 88 11.35 -20.73 18.51
C SER A 88 12.20 -19.46 18.35
N PRO A 89 12.95 -19.05 19.39
CA PRO A 89 13.94 -17.97 19.28
C PRO A 89 15.03 -18.24 18.23
N GLU A 90 15.48 -19.49 18.10
CA GLU A 90 16.51 -19.90 17.12
C GLU A 90 15.99 -19.75 15.69
N THR A 91 14.75 -20.18 15.45
CA THR A 91 14.07 -20.01 14.17
C THR A 91 13.89 -18.53 13.81
N LYS A 92 13.51 -17.70 14.79
CA LYS A 92 13.43 -16.24 14.62
C LYS A 92 14.78 -15.66 14.19
N ALA A 93 15.87 -16.08 14.82
CA ALA A 93 17.22 -15.64 14.47
C ALA A 93 17.64 -16.09 13.05
N LYS A 94 17.28 -17.32 12.63
CA LYS A 94 17.55 -17.80 11.26
C LYS A 94 16.84 -16.96 10.20
N VAL A 95 15.55 -16.67 10.39
CA VAL A 95 14.76 -15.84 9.46
C VAL A 95 15.31 -14.42 9.40
N PHE A 96 15.65 -13.83 10.56
CA PHE A 96 16.29 -12.52 10.62
C PHE A 96 17.59 -12.47 9.80
N ALA A 97 18.49 -13.44 10.02
CA ALA A 97 19.76 -13.50 9.29
C ALA A 97 19.55 -13.63 7.77
N TYR A 98 18.56 -14.42 7.35
CA TYR A 98 18.19 -14.55 5.94
C TYR A 98 17.69 -13.21 5.38
N LEU A 99 16.75 -12.53 6.04
CA LEU A 99 16.24 -11.24 5.57
C LEU A 99 17.33 -10.17 5.48
N VAL A 100 18.25 -10.11 6.46
CA VAL A 100 19.41 -9.22 6.41
C VAL A 100 20.34 -9.56 5.24
N SER A 101 20.49 -10.84 4.88
CA SER A 101 21.29 -11.21 3.71
C SER A 101 20.70 -10.72 2.39
N LEU A 102 19.37 -10.53 2.31
CA LEU A 102 18.69 -10.00 1.13
C LEU A 102 18.96 -8.51 0.95
N THR A 103 19.03 -7.74 2.04
CA THR A 103 19.26 -6.28 1.95
C THR A 103 20.68 -5.94 1.53
N ALA A 104 21.67 -6.74 1.92
CA ALA A 104 23.07 -6.56 1.51
C ALA A 104 23.31 -6.72 0.00
N ALA A 105 22.37 -7.31 -0.75
CA ALA A 105 22.52 -7.56 -2.18
C ALA A 105 21.91 -6.44 -3.07
N ALA A 106 21.23 -5.46 -2.49
CA ALA A 106 20.40 -4.48 -3.20
C ALA A 106 21.06 -3.09 -3.37
N ASP A 107 22.40 -3.03 -3.40
CA ASP A 107 23.26 -1.83 -3.40
C ASP A 107 23.19 -0.96 -4.69
N GLU A 108 21.99 -0.68 -5.21
CA GLU A 108 21.77 0.48 -6.09
C GLU A 108 21.20 1.62 -5.25
N ASP A 109 22.00 2.68 -5.06
CA ASP A 109 21.56 3.90 -4.41
C ASP A 109 20.46 4.57 -5.25
N THR A 110 19.21 4.30 -4.90
CA THR A 110 18.04 4.95 -5.51
C THR A 110 17.55 6.13 -4.69
N THR A 111 18.43 6.71 -3.85
CA THR A 111 18.05 7.86 -3.05
C THR A 111 17.80 9.04 -3.97
N SER A 112 16.56 9.49 -4.03
CA SER A 112 16.23 10.82 -4.56
C SER A 112 16.34 11.84 -3.42
N TYR A 113 17.05 12.94 -3.69
CA TYR A 113 17.14 14.06 -2.75
C TYR A 113 16.08 15.09 -3.11
N ILE A 114 15.48 15.70 -2.09
CA ILE A 114 14.56 16.83 -2.28
C ILE A 114 15.38 18.00 -2.83
N ASP A 115 14.95 18.56 -3.95
CA ASP A 115 15.40 19.86 -4.42
C ASP A 115 14.49 20.93 -3.81
N PHE A 116 14.97 21.62 -2.78
CA PHE A 116 14.23 22.70 -2.12
C PHE A 116 14.06 23.94 -3.00
N GLU A 117 14.83 24.05 -4.09
CA GLU A 117 14.76 25.16 -5.04
C GLU A 117 13.92 24.80 -6.28
N ALA A 118 13.36 23.59 -6.34
CA ALA A 118 12.49 23.19 -7.44
C ALA A 118 11.23 24.07 -7.48
N ASP A 119 10.91 24.58 -8.68
CA ASP A 119 9.65 25.27 -8.93
C ASP A 119 8.50 24.25 -8.89
N MET A 120 7.67 24.35 -7.87
CA MET A 120 6.49 23.48 -7.66
C MET A 120 5.23 24.06 -8.33
N GLY A 121 5.32 25.23 -8.97
CA GLY A 121 4.17 25.95 -9.51
C GLY A 121 3.24 26.50 -8.41
N GLU A 122 2.02 26.87 -8.80
CA GLU A 122 1.04 27.47 -7.88
C GLU A 122 0.15 26.46 -7.15
N GLY A 123 0.24 25.17 -7.47
CA GLY A 123 -0.62 24.14 -6.92
C GLY A 123 -0.26 22.72 -7.35
N TYR A 124 -1.08 21.75 -6.94
CA TYR A 124 -0.89 20.33 -7.20
C TYR A 124 -2.11 19.70 -7.87
N LYS A 125 -1.88 18.63 -8.65
CA LYS A 125 -2.97 17.88 -9.31
C LYS A 125 -3.62 16.89 -8.35
N LEU A 126 -4.92 16.71 -8.51
CA LEU A 126 -5.69 15.63 -7.92
C LEU A 126 -6.27 14.76 -9.02
N SER A 127 -6.44 13.47 -8.74
CA SER A 127 -7.06 12.54 -9.69
C SER A 127 -8.58 12.54 -9.57
N TYR A 128 -9.10 12.83 -8.37
CA TYR A 128 -10.53 12.76 -8.09
C TYR A 128 -11.06 13.99 -7.36
N GLY A 129 -12.22 14.48 -7.78
CA GLY A 129 -12.85 15.70 -7.26
C GLY A 129 -13.37 15.55 -5.84
N PHE A 130 -13.56 14.33 -5.34
CA PHE A 130 -13.90 14.10 -3.93
C PHE A 130 -12.69 14.26 -3.00
N GLU A 131 -11.46 14.31 -3.54
CA GLU A 131 -10.23 14.58 -2.78
C GLU A 131 -10.02 16.09 -2.55
N LEU A 132 -10.78 16.94 -3.24
CA LEU A 132 -10.74 18.39 -3.02
C LEU A 132 -11.19 18.76 -1.62
N LEU A 133 -10.30 19.41 -0.87
CA LEU A 133 -10.57 19.93 0.47
C LEU A 133 -10.77 21.45 0.49
N THR A 134 -10.57 22.13 -0.65
CA THR A 134 -10.78 23.58 -0.84
C THR A 134 -11.96 23.87 -1.77
N ASP A 135 -12.53 25.07 -1.63
CA ASP A 135 -13.55 25.66 -2.51
C ASP A 135 -12.95 26.43 -3.70
N THR A 136 -11.62 26.41 -3.89
CA THR A 136 -10.95 27.13 -4.99
C THR A 136 -9.99 26.22 -5.75
N VAL A 137 -9.89 26.40 -7.06
CA VAL A 137 -8.89 25.75 -7.92
C VAL A 137 -8.29 26.73 -8.91
N ILE A 138 -7.14 26.40 -9.50
CA ILE A 138 -6.49 27.14 -10.58
C ILE A 138 -6.67 26.36 -11.87
N LEU A 139 -7.24 26.99 -12.91
CA LEU A 139 -7.32 26.41 -14.25
C LEU A 139 -5.95 26.56 -14.93
N GLU A 140 -5.30 25.46 -15.31
CA GLU A 140 -3.95 25.48 -15.90
C GLU A 140 -3.92 26.20 -17.25
N SER A 141 -4.97 26.04 -18.05
CA SER A 141 -5.15 26.64 -19.37
C SER A 141 -5.17 28.17 -19.34
N THR A 142 -5.53 28.76 -18.20
CA THR A 142 -5.71 30.22 -18.07
C THR A 142 -4.93 30.85 -16.91
N GLY A 143 -4.42 30.05 -15.97
CA GLY A 143 -3.88 30.51 -14.69
C GLY A 143 -4.92 31.12 -13.75
N GLN A 144 -6.22 31.00 -14.04
CA GLN A 144 -7.26 31.66 -13.26
C GLN A 144 -7.67 30.86 -12.04
N ARG A 145 -7.74 31.52 -10.88
CA ARG A 145 -8.40 31.00 -9.68
C ARG A 145 -9.92 31.10 -9.82
N VAL A 146 -10.61 29.99 -9.64
CA VAL A 146 -12.07 29.86 -9.78
C VAL A 146 -12.66 29.10 -8.60
N ALA A 147 -13.91 29.43 -8.24
CA ALA A 147 -14.60 28.79 -7.14
C ALA A 147 -15.22 27.45 -7.58
N VAL A 148 -15.00 26.39 -6.80
CA VAL A 148 -15.66 25.10 -6.97
C VAL A 148 -17.10 25.21 -6.46
N VAL A 149 -18.07 24.93 -7.33
CA VAL A 149 -19.51 24.99 -7.00
C VAL A 149 -20.14 23.60 -6.87
N ARG A 150 -19.53 22.57 -7.47
CA ARG A 150 -19.94 21.17 -7.30
C ARG A 150 -18.71 20.26 -7.21
N ARG A 151 -18.77 19.32 -6.27
CA ARG A 151 -17.85 18.20 -6.13
C ARG A 151 -18.62 16.87 -6.23
N PRO A 152 -18.01 15.80 -6.74
CA PRO A 152 -18.63 14.48 -6.71
C PRO A 152 -18.74 13.99 -5.26
N ARG A 153 -19.80 13.23 -4.98
CA ARG A 153 -19.97 12.57 -3.68
C ARG A 153 -19.11 11.31 -3.65
N ILE A 154 -18.63 10.93 -2.47
CA ILE A 154 -17.89 9.67 -2.25
C ILE A 154 -18.65 8.44 -2.80
N ASN A 155 -19.98 8.47 -2.76
CA ASN A 155 -20.84 7.38 -3.24
C ASN A 155 -21.36 7.57 -4.67
N ALA A 156 -20.83 8.53 -5.44
CA ALA A 156 -21.19 8.70 -6.84
C ALA A 156 -20.61 7.54 -7.68
N PRO A 157 -21.17 7.25 -8.88
CA PRO A 157 -20.52 6.36 -9.84
C PRO A 157 -19.10 6.83 -10.15
N SER A 158 -18.17 5.89 -10.36
CA SER A 158 -16.77 6.20 -10.64
C SER A 158 -16.58 7.07 -11.90
N SER A 159 -17.52 7.02 -12.84
CA SER A 159 -17.55 7.89 -14.02
C SER A 159 -17.70 9.38 -13.70
N GLU A 160 -18.14 9.73 -12.49
CA GLU A 160 -18.31 11.12 -12.06
C GLU A 160 -17.18 11.61 -11.14
N TRP A 161 -16.26 10.73 -10.73
CA TRP A 161 -15.30 11.05 -9.68
C TRP A 161 -14.28 12.10 -10.09
N SER A 162 -14.04 12.30 -11.39
CA SER A 162 -13.04 13.23 -11.89
C SER A 162 -13.62 14.57 -12.31
N ASP A 163 -14.95 14.76 -12.28
CA ASP A 163 -15.58 15.97 -12.77
C ASP A 163 -16.02 16.89 -11.63
N ILE A 164 -15.58 18.14 -11.69
CA ILE A 164 -16.01 19.21 -10.80
C ILE A 164 -16.69 20.31 -11.60
N ASP A 165 -17.58 21.07 -10.98
CA ASP A 165 -18.10 22.28 -11.59
C ASP A 165 -17.47 23.49 -10.92
N VAL A 166 -17.00 24.44 -11.73
CA VAL A 166 -16.37 25.68 -11.28
C VAL A 166 -17.14 26.88 -11.80
N LYS A 167 -17.09 27.99 -11.06
CA LYS A 167 -17.66 29.27 -11.46
C LYS A 167 -16.59 30.15 -12.08
N MET A 168 -16.75 30.42 -13.38
CA MET A 168 -15.88 31.27 -14.18
C MET A 168 -16.05 32.76 -13.80
N PRO A 169 -15.07 33.63 -14.12
CA PRO A 169 -15.14 35.06 -13.80
C PRO A 169 -16.33 35.80 -14.43
N ASP A 170 -16.83 35.33 -15.57
CA ASP A 170 -18.02 35.86 -16.24
C ASP A 170 -19.34 35.38 -15.59
N GLY A 171 -19.24 34.56 -14.54
CA GLY A 171 -20.35 34.00 -13.79
C GLY A 171 -20.90 32.68 -14.34
N GLN A 172 -20.41 32.20 -15.48
CA GLN A 172 -20.81 30.90 -16.04
C GLN A 172 -20.27 29.75 -15.18
N VAL A 173 -20.97 28.63 -15.22
CA VAL A 173 -20.52 27.38 -14.60
C VAL A 173 -19.98 26.46 -15.69
N ALA A 174 -18.77 25.97 -15.51
CA ALA A 174 -18.12 25.04 -16.41
C ALA A 174 -17.75 23.76 -15.65
N THR A 175 -17.85 22.61 -16.32
CA THR A 175 -17.35 21.34 -15.79
C THR A 175 -15.90 21.16 -16.22
N VAL A 176 -15.05 20.81 -15.27
CA VAL A 176 -13.62 20.56 -15.44
C VAL A 176 -13.32 19.13 -15.02
N SER A 177 -12.63 18.39 -15.89
CA SER A 177 -12.19 17.02 -15.63
C SER A 177 -10.77 17.01 -15.08
N LEU A 178 -10.57 16.25 -14.01
CA LEU A 178 -9.30 16.01 -13.34
C LEU A 178 -8.57 14.81 -13.97
N PRO A 179 -7.23 14.80 -14.02
CA PRO A 179 -6.28 15.80 -13.51
C PRO A 179 -5.85 16.87 -14.54
N ASP A 180 -6.63 17.03 -15.63
CA ASP A 180 -6.11 17.66 -16.85
C ASP A 180 -5.90 19.18 -16.76
N ASP A 181 -6.96 19.94 -16.40
CA ASP A 181 -6.95 21.41 -16.41
C ASP A 181 -7.26 22.02 -15.03
N CYS A 182 -6.59 21.51 -13.99
CA CYS A 182 -6.92 21.90 -12.63
C CYS A 182 -5.77 21.63 -11.65
N LEU A 183 -5.33 22.70 -11.00
CA LEU A 183 -4.45 22.64 -9.84
C LEU A 183 -5.20 23.06 -8.58
N VAL A 184 -4.93 22.36 -7.49
CA VAL A 184 -5.31 22.78 -6.15
C VAL A 184 -4.23 23.71 -5.61
N PRO A 185 -4.57 24.96 -5.25
CA PRO A 185 -3.57 25.90 -4.75
C PRO A 185 -2.91 25.42 -3.45
N TYR A 186 -1.62 25.70 -3.30
CA TYR A 186 -0.94 25.47 -2.02
C TYR A 186 -1.43 26.44 -0.94
N GLY A 187 -1.63 25.94 0.29
CA GLY A 187 -1.82 26.77 1.48
C GLY A 187 -3.20 27.38 1.70
N GLU A 188 -4.25 26.82 1.09
CA GLU A 188 -5.66 27.17 1.40
C GLU A 188 -6.26 26.37 2.56
#